data_AF-A0A919TWI7-F1
#
_entry.id   AF-A0A919TWI7-F1
#
_cell.length_a   1.000
_cell.length_b   1.000
_cell.length_c   1.000
_cell.angle_alpha   90.00
_cell.angle_beta   90.00
_cell.angle_gamma   90.00
#
_symmetry.space_group_name_H-M   'P 1'
#
loop_
_entity.id
_entity.type
_entity.pdbx_description
1 polymer ?
#
loop_
_entity_poly.entity_id
_entity_poly.type
_entity_poly.pdbx_seq_one_letter_code
_entity_poly.pdbx_strand_id
1 'polypeptide(L)'
;MPTALIFRGGRLLPRQPRWPAQEFAESDYRHGSGSLRLRIVHIEWAGSVVRDGTTWLEAEAEELDAAGHSAGRRQVFIRAERLPAPLARKRPRLRV
;
A
#
# COMPACT_ATOMS: atom_id res chain seq x y z
N MET A 1 0.22 -1.31 -17.04
CA MET A 1 -1.20 -1.04 -16.71
C MET A 1 -1.42 0.46 -16.62
N PRO A 2 -2.50 1.06 -17.18
CA PRO A 2 -2.64 2.50 -17.23
C PRO A 2 -2.95 3.03 -15.83
N THR A 3 -1.94 3.63 -15.19
CA THR A 3 -2.12 4.38 -13.95
C THR A 3 -3.10 5.50 -14.24
N ALA A 4 -4.29 5.46 -13.62
CA ALA A 4 -5.22 6.58 -13.71
C ALA A 4 -4.43 7.86 -13.34
N LEU A 5 -4.44 8.88 -14.19
CA LEU A 5 -3.73 10.12 -13.92
C LEU A 5 -4.67 11.09 -13.23
N ILE A 6 -4.15 11.86 -12.27
CA ILE A 6 -4.86 13.00 -11.68
C ILE A 6 -4.12 14.28 -12.06
N PHE A 7 -4.87 15.31 -12.44
CA PHE A 7 -4.32 16.63 -12.69
C PHE A 7 -4.29 17.42 -11.38
N ARG A 8 -3.11 17.82 -10.91
CA ARG A 8 -2.95 18.62 -9.69
C ARG A 8 -1.93 19.73 -9.95
N GLY A 9 -2.35 20.99 -9.85
CA GLY A 9 -1.46 22.15 -9.99
C GLY A 9 -0.72 22.23 -11.33
N GLY A 10 -1.35 21.82 -12.44
CA GLY A 10 -0.72 21.87 -13.77
C GLY A 10 -0.01 20.58 -14.20
N ARG A 11 0.06 19.56 -13.35
CA ARG A 11 0.79 18.30 -13.63
C ARG A 11 -0.11 17.07 -13.56
N LEU A 12 0.10 16.14 -14.51
CA LEU A 12 -0.45 14.79 -14.46
C LEU A 12 0.39 13.95 -13.50
N LEU A 13 -0.23 13.54 -12.39
CA LEU A 13 0.39 12.66 -11.41
C LEU A 13 -0.26 11.28 -11.46
N PRO A 14 0.50 10.20 -11.25
CA PRO A 14 -0.07 8.88 -11.06
C PRO A 14 -1.03 8.91 -9.86
N ARG A 15 -2.29 8.51 -10.09
CA ARG A 15 -3.29 8.39 -9.03
C ARG A 15 -2.98 7.14 -8.22
N GLN A 16 -2.21 7.34 -7.17
CA GLN A 16 -1.95 6.29 -6.21
C GLN A 16 -3.22 5.99 -5.41
N PRO A 17 -3.53 4.71 -5.18
CA PRO A 17 -4.61 4.36 -4.27
C PRO A 17 -4.28 4.92 -2.88
N ARG A 18 -5.27 5.52 -2.22
CA ARG A 18 -5.11 6.06 -0.87
C ARG A 18 -5.34 4.93 0.13
N TRP A 19 -4.32 4.12 0.34
CA TRP A 19 -4.35 3.11 1.38
C TRP A 19 -4.27 3.82 2.74
N PRO A 20 -5.04 3.38 3.74
CA PRO A 20 -4.86 3.88 5.09
C PRO A 20 -3.47 3.50 5.61
N ALA A 21 -2.96 4.29 6.56
CA ALA A 21 -1.83 3.84 7.35
C ALA A 21 -2.29 2.66 8.21
N GLN A 22 -1.55 1.57 8.20
CA GLN A 22 -1.84 0.37 8.99
C GLN A 22 -0.58 -0.07 9.72
N GLU A 23 -0.76 -0.57 10.92
CA GLU A 23 0.31 -1.24 11.66
C GLU A 23 0.41 -2.69 11.20
N PHE A 24 1.62 -3.09 10.83
CA PHE A 24 1.95 -4.45 10.45
C PHE A 24 2.82 -5.06 11.54
N ALA A 25 2.42 -6.22 12.05
CA ALA A 25 3.27 -7.01 12.92
C ALA A 25 4.47 -7.55 12.12
N GLU A 26 5.58 -7.83 12.79
CA GLU A 26 6.80 -8.37 12.16
C GLU A 26 6.53 -9.65 11.34
N SER A 27 5.55 -10.46 11.73
CA SER A 27 5.17 -11.69 11.01
C SER A 27 4.38 -11.44 9.71
N ASP A 28 3.85 -10.23 9.53
CA ASP A 28 3.01 -9.84 8.40
C ASP A 28 3.80 -9.18 7.27
N TYR A 29 5.09 -8.88 7.49
CA TYR A 29 5.99 -8.35 6.48
C TYR A 29 7.37 -9.04 6.49
N ARG A 30 8.19 -8.85 5.45
CA ARG A 30 9.60 -9.30 5.43
C ARG A 30 10.55 -8.13 5.25
N HIS A 31 11.79 -8.34 5.71
CA HIS A 31 12.92 -7.41 5.63
C HIS A 31 12.85 -6.19 6.56
N GLY A 32 12.52 -6.40 7.83
CA GLY A 32 12.68 -5.43 8.92
C GLY A 32 12.52 -6.11 10.28
N SER A 33 12.48 -5.32 11.35
CA SER A 33 12.35 -5.80 12.73
C SER A 33 11.35 -4.94 13.50
N GLY A 34 10.49 -5.58 14.31
CA GLY A 34 9.45 -4.91 15.09
C GLY A 34 8.17 -4.58 14.32
N SER A 35 7.17 -4.04 15.00
CA SER A 35 5.95 -3.54 14.35
C SER A 35 6.25 -2.28 13.54
N LEU A 36 5.70 -2.17 12.33
CA LEU A 36 5.87 -1.00 11.48
C LEU A 36 4.52 -0.39 11.13
N ARG A 37 4.44 0.93 11.20
CA ARG A 37 3.30 1.68 10.69
C ARG A 37 3.57 2.07 9.25
N LEU A 38 2.89 1.43 8.32
CA LEU A 38 3.12 1.62 6.88
C LEU A 38 1.88 2.18 6.19
N ARG A 39 2.10 3.07 5.22
CA ARG A 39 1.11 3.45 4.22
C ARG A 39 1.55 2.89 2.87
N ILE A 40 0.76 1.95 2.34
CA ILE A 40 1.05 1.36 1.04
C ILE A 40 0.85 2.40 -0.08
N VAL A 41 1.88 2.54 -0.89
CA VAL A 41 1.93 3.43 -2.06
C VAL A 41 1.60 2.64 -3.31
N HIS A 42 2.19 1.46 -3.44
CA HIS A 42 2.04 0.58 -4.60
C HIS A 42 2.17 -0.89 -4.20
N ILE A 43 1.53 -1.78 -4.97
CA ILE A 43 1.63 -3.23 -4.84
C ILE A 43 1.91 -3.80 -6.21
N GLU A 44 2.96 -4.59 -6.31
CA GLU A 44 3.29 -5.36 -7.50
C GLU A 44 2.58 -6.71 -7.45
N TRP A 45 1.42 -6.78 -8.12
CA TRP A 45 0.57 -7.97 -8.14
C TRP A 45 1.14 -9.10 -9.01
N ALA A 46 1.93 -8.77 -10.04
CA ALA A 46 2.54 -9.78 -10.91
C ALA A 46 3.73 -10.47 -10.24
N GLY A 47 4.33 -9.83 -9.24
CA GLY A 47 5.44 -10.35 -8.44
C GLY A 47 5.03 -11.17 -7.22
N SER A 48 3.82 -11.72 -7.19
CA SER A 48 3.36 -12.49 -6.03
C SER A 48 4.19 -13.77 -5.83
N VAL A 49 4.66 -14.00 -4.61
CA VAL A 49 5.44 -15.19 -4.25
C VAL A 49 4.70 -16.00 -3.21
N VAL A 50 4.55 -17.31 -3.43
CA VAL A 50 4.01 -18.23 -2.42
C VAL A 50 5.16 -18.80 -1.60
N ARG A 51 5.11 -18.64 -0.28
CA ARG A 51 6.11 -19.17 0.66
C ARG A 51 5.41 -19.64 1.93
N ASP A 52 5.73 -20.87 2.35
CA ASP A 52 5.12 -21.52 3.53
C ASP A 52 3.58 -21.54 3.45
N GLY A 53 3.03 -21.78 2.26
CA GLY A 53 1.59 -21.77 2.00
C GLY A 53 0.94 -20.37 2.03
N THR A 54 1.71 -19.31 2.28
CA THR A 54 1.24 -17.93 2.35
C THR A 54 1.62 -17.17 1.08
N THR A 55 0.72 -16.34 0.56
CA THR A 55 1.03 -15.45 -0.57
C THR A 55 1.60 -14.13 -0.06
N TRP A 56 2.76 -13.78 -0.58
CA TRP A 56 3.48 -12.54 -0.30
C TRP A 56 3.49 -11.66 -1.54
N LEU A 57 3.29 -10.36 -1.33
CA LEU A 57 3.26 -9.36 -2.39
C LEU A 57 4.31 -8.30 -2.10
N GLU A 58 5.08 -7.98 -3.12
CA GLU A 58 6.01 -6.85 -3.06
C GLU A 58 5.20 -5.55 -3.07
N ALA A 59 5.51 -4.68 -2.11
CA ALA A 59 4.83 -3.41 -1.92
C ALA A 59 5.85 -2.29 -1.71
N GLU A 60 5.62 -1.17 -2.38
CA GLU A 60 6.24 0.10 -2.03
C GLU A 60 5.38 0.75 -0.94
N ALA A 61 5.99 1.08 0.20
CA ALA A 61 5.31 1.69 1.32
C ALA A 61 6.09 2.88 1.90
N GLU A 62 5.35 3.85 2.41
CA GLU A 62 5.88 4.92 3.26
C GLU A 62 5.79 4.47 4.73
N GLU A 63 6.93 4.41 5.40
CA GLU A 63 7.01 4.19 6.83
C GLU A 63 6.64 5.47 7.57
N LEU A 64 5.79 5.34 8.58
CA LEU A 64 5.29 6.46 9.37
C LEU A 64 5.81 6.37 10.80
N ASP A 65 6.26 7.51 11.34
CA ASP A 65 6.61 7.62 12.74
C ASP A 65 5.37 7.60 13.66
N ALA A 66 5.59 7.68 14.97
CA ALA A 66 4.52 7.73 15.97
C ALA A 66 3.59 8.95 15.80
N ALA A 67 4.11 10.06 15.28
CA ALA A 67 3.34 11.27 14.96
C ALA A 67 2.57 11.17 13.63
N GLY A 68 2.82 10.13 12.83
CA GLY A 68 2.22 9.91 11.52
C GLY A 68 2.93 10.63 10.38
N HIS A 69 4.14 11.14 10.59
CA HIS A 69 4.97 11.72 9.54
C HIS A 69 5.71 10.62 8.78
N SER A 70 5.97 10.85 7.50
CA SER A 70 6.75 9.94 6.66
C SER A 70 8.21 9.93 7.13
N ALA A 71 8.64 8.79 7.67
CA ALA A 71 10.03 8.50 8.01
C ALA A 71 10.85 8.12 6.77
N GLY A 72 10.21 7.57 5.74
CA GLY A 72 10.88 7.23 4.48
C GLY A 72 10.08 6.23 3.63
N ARG A 73 10.53 6.03 2.39
CA ARG A 73 9.99 4.99 1.50
C ARG A 73 10.81 3.73 1.56
N ARG A 74 10.14 2.59 1.50
CA ARG A 74 10.77 1.27 1.49
C ARG A 74 9.99 0.27 0.65
N GLN A 75 10.71 -0.66 0.08
CA GLN A 75 10.15 -1.88 -0.51
C GLN A 75 10.08 -2.96 0.57
N VAL A 76 8.93 -3.61 0.67
CA VAL A 76 8.67 -4.70 1.63
C VAL A 76 7.80 -5.76 0.98
N PHE A 77 7.95 -7.01 1.43
CA PHE A 77 6.96 -8.04 1.13
C PHE A 77 5.92 -8.06 2.23
N ILE A 78 4.65 -7.96 1.89
CA ILE A 78 3.52 -8.01 2.82
C ILE A 78 2.67 -9.22 2.48
N ARG A 79 2.13 -9.91 3.50
CA ARG A 79 1.16 -10.98 3.28
C ARG A 79 -0.08 -10.44 2.57
N ALA A 80 -0.52 -11.11 1.51
CA ALA A 80 -1.67 -10.69 0.72
C ALA A 80 -2.95 -10.52 1.57
N GLU A 81 -3.13 -11.40 2.55
CA GLU A 81 -4.24 -11.42 3.51
C GLU A 81 -4.21 -10.26 4.53
N ARG A 82 -3.09 -9.53 4.65
CA ARG A 82 -2.93 -8.39 5.55
C ARG A 82 -3.00 -7.04 4.85
N LEU A 83 -3.10 -7.06 3.51
CA LEU A 83 -3.23 -5.86 2.72
C LEU A 83 -4.50 -5.09 3.13
N PRO A 84 -4.39 -3.80 3.48
CA PRO A 84 -5.55 -2.96 3.69
C PRO A 84 -6.47 -3.00 2.48
N ALA A 85 -7.78 -3.07 2.68
CA ALA A 85 -8.69 -2.79 1.57
C ALA A 85 -8.41 -1.34 1.11
N PRO A 86 -8.14 -1.10 -0.19
CA PRO A 86 -8.01 0.27 -0.68
C PRO A 86 -9.31 0.99 -0.33
N LEU A 87 -9.20 2.18 0.29
CA LEU A 87 -10.37 2.95 0.72
C LEU A 87 -11.36 3.00 -0.43
N ALA A 88 -12.51 2.33 -0.24
CA ALA A 88 -13.51 2.17 -1.29
C ALA A 88 -13.78 3.56 -1.86
N ARG A 89 -13.55 3.73 -3.17
CA ARG A 89 -14.00 4.95 -3.85
C ARG A 89 -15.48 5.06 -3.53
N LYS A 90 -15.93 6.19 -2.98
CA LYS A 90 -17.36 6.52 -2.93
C LYS A 90 -17.91 6.17 -4.32
N ARG A 91 -18.72 5.11 -4.41
CA ARG A 91 -19.36 4.77 -5.68
C ARG A 91 -20.06 6.04 -6.14
N PRO A 92 -19.87 6.50 -7.39
CA PRO A 92 -20.75 7.53 -7.91
C PRO A 92 -22.16 6.98 -7.75
N ARG A 93 -22.99 7.67 -6.96
CA ARG A 93 -24.43 7.34 -6.91
C ARG A 93 -24.92 7.63 -8.31
N LEU A 94 -25.19 6.58 -9.10
CA LEU A 94 -25.98 6.71 -10.31
C LEU A 94 -27.33 7.28 -9.82
N ARG A 95 -27.61 8.54 -10.15
CA ARG A 95 -28.99 9.02 -10.13
C ARG A 95 -29.65 8.37 -11.34
N VAL A 96 -30.52 7.40 -11.06
CA VAL A 96 -31.61 7.01 -11.95
C VAL A 96 -32.73 8.03 -11.82
#